data_AF-A0A7R9BM04-F1
#
_entry.id   AF-A0A7R9BM04-F1
#
_cell.length_a   1.000
_cell.length_b   1.000
_cell.length_c   1.000
_cell.angle_alpha   90.00
_cell.angle_beta   90.00
_cell.angle_gamma   90.00
#
_symmetry.space_group_name_H-M   'P 1'
#
loop_
_entity.id
_entity.type
_entity.pdbx_description
1 polymer ?
#
loop_
_entity_poly.entity_id
_entity_poly.type
_entity_poly.pdbx_seq_one_letter_code
_entity_poly.pdbx_strand_id
1 'polypeptide(L)'
;MLSCGFHKCKEVCHPLNECGDCPLSGTQSCPCGKFRKELPCTEEIGPCGDTCGKTLTCGVHVCAARCHRGNCGSCLQLILKKCRCGAKEKEVPCQKEFLCESKCKRIRDCKRHACNRKVCCSGACPSCEQPCGRMLGCKNHKCNSRCHQGPCFPCNIMVEIKCFCGKESRFVPCGRERTSKPPRCSEPCKLPSDCHHPKRQAHKCHFGPCPPCNLRCENSYSNCPHICEARCHDFVARAKPLQRKADTPWEVVTNPEVEIVKLPCPSCQVLVPVECFGKHEIFQRPCSEAVPFSCQRQCGKHLSCTNHTCALECHVVEGASGLDLAGMNCETCQSPCEKPRPEGCCHPCPLQIKGTGCHPGPCPRCDLMVKLPCHCGINQVYVKCYKWTAAGDEDKTKLLSCGNPCPKVMACGHSCTLQCHQGECASDRTCKKKVNVKCACKRKKKEFPCVYIREQAAHLAQLVACDQVCYDKAEEARKELEMKRKVEEELRKKKEQEELDAFERKMKGGGKKRKHRVEESAEDEEQWWRTQRGLLVAGLAAACVGVGLASFFVF
;
A
#
# COMPACT_ATOMS: atom_id res chain seq x y z
N MET A 1 -110.92 22.74 -74.74
CA MET A 1 -111.56 24.06 -74.53
C MET A 1 -112.56 23.86 -73.38
N LEU A 2 -112.67 24.82 -72.46
CA LEU A 2 -113.65 24.75 -71.35
C LEU A 2 -115.08 24.95 -71.89
N SER A 3 -116.11 24.57 -71.11
CA SER A 3 -117.54 24.65 -71.47
C SER A 3 -118.00 26.05 -71.91
N CYS A 4 -117.28 27.10 -71.51
CA CYS A 4 -117.57 28.48 -71.88
C CYS A 4 -117.15 28.88 -73.30
N GLY A 5 -116.50 28.02 -74.08
CA GLY A 5 -116.16 28.24 -75.50
C GLY A 5 -115.04 29.26 -75.78
N PHE A 6 -114.75 30.18 -74.84
CA PHE A 6 -113.73 31.23 -75.01
C PHE A 6 -112.40 30.93 -74.32
N HIS A 7 -112.35 29.98 -73.38
CA HIS A 7 -111.16 29.68 -72.60
C HIS A 7 -110.62 28.27 -72.85
N LYS A 8 -109.30 28.16 -73.06
CA LYS A 8 -108.60 26.86 -73.17
C LYS A 8 -108.32 26.31 -71.77
N CYS A 9 -108.52 25.00 -71.59
CA CYS A 9 -108.18 24.31 -70.34
C CYS A 9 -106.67 24.44 -70.10
N LYS A 10 -106.27 24.83 -68.88
CA LYS A 10 -104.86 25.03 -68.50
C LYS A 10 -104.24 23.79 -67.83
N GLU A 11 -104.98 22.70 -67.67
CA GLU A 11 -104.44 21.45 -67.13
C GLU A 11 -103.76 20.63 -68.22
N VAL A 12 -102.57 20.12 -67.92
CA VAL A 12 -101.63 19.61 -68.93
C VAL A 12 -101.98 18.19 -69.40
N CYS A 13 -102.84 17.44 -68.69
CA CYS A 13 -103.37 16.14 -69.11
C CYS A 13 -104.68 15.84 -68.36
N HIS A 14 -105.82 15.77 -69.05
CA HIS A 14 -107.07 15.20 -68.53
C HIS A 14 -107.71 14.31 -69.61
N PRO A 15 -108.50 13.29 -69.24
CA PRO A 15 -109.15 12.41 -70.21
C PRO A 15 -110.05 13.20 -71.19
N LEU A 16 -110.17 12.67 -72.41
CA LEU A 16 -110.85 13.29 -73.53
C LEU A 16 -112.33 13.54 -73.16
N ASN A 17 -112.76 14.81 -73.12
CA ASN A 17 -114.12 15.33 -72.82
C ASN A 17 -114.52 15.61 -71.36
N GLU A 18 -113.64 15.50 -70.37
CA GLU A 18 -113.91 15.99 -69.00
C GLU A 18 -113.20 17.33 -68.72
N CYS A 19 -113.52 18.36 -69.49
CA CYS A 19 -113.17 19.74 -69.12
C CYS A 19 -114.28 20.29 -68.21
N GLY A 20 -113.98 20.52 -66.92
CA GLY A 20 -114.92 21.13 -65.97
C GLY A 20 -115.36 22.56 -66.34
N ASP A 21 -116.29 23.11 -65.56
CA ASP A 21 -116.78 24.48 -65.76
C ASP A 21 -115.67 25.51 -65.61
N CYS A 22 -115.80 26.59 -66.39
CA CYS A 22 -114.80 27.64 -66.40
C CYS A 22 -114.72 28.30 -65.01
N PRO A 23 -113.53 28.40 -64.39
CA PRO A 23 -113.35 28.99 -63.05
C PRO A 23 -113.68 30.49 -62.98
N LEU A 24 -113.95 31.13 -64.12
CA LEU A 24 -114.39 32.51 -64.25
C LEU A 24 -115.90 32.63 -64.51
N SER A 25 -116.61 31.50 -64.65
CA SER A 25 -118.07 31.46 -64.78
C SER A 25 -118.70 31.37 -63.38
N GLY A 26 -119.49 32.38 -63.02
CA GLY A 26 -120.16 32.48 -61.71
C GLY A 26 -119.90 33.80 -61.00
N THR A 27 -120.10 33.83 -59.68
CA THR A 27 -119.92 35.04 -58.86
C THR A 27 -118.45 35.46 -58.81
N GLN A 28 -118.09 36.48 -59.60
CA GLN A 28 -116.77 37.10 -59.54
C GLN A 28 -116.71 38.09 -58.36
N SER A 29 -115.52 38.39 -57.84
CA SER A 29 -115.32 39.33 -56.72
C SER A 29 -114.30 40.42 -57.04
N CYS A 30 -114.38 41.61 -56.41
CA CYS A 30 -113.33 42.64 -56.53
C CYS A 30 -111.97 42.02 -56.20
N PRO A 31 -110.87 42.54 -56.75
CA PRO A 31 -109.53 42.23 -56.26
C PRO A 31 -109.37 42.27 -54.73
N CYS A 32 -110.14 43.05 -53.98
CA CYS A 32 -110.14 43.10 -52.50
C CYS A 32 -111.05 42.06 -51.81
N GLY A 33 -111.88 41.32 -52.54
CA GLY A 33 -112.79 40.28 -52.04
C GLY A 33 -114.08 40.79 -51.38
N LYS A 34 -114.23 42.11 -51.17
CA LYS A 34 -115.37 42.69 -50.43
C LYS A 34 -116.66 42.85 -51.24
N PHE A 35 -116.56 43.01 -52.57
CA PHE A 35 -117.72 43.16 -53.46
C PHE A 35 -117.81 41.97 -54.42
N ARG A 36 -119.01 41.39 -54.60
CA ARG A 36 -119.28 40.19 -55.42
C ARG A 36 -120.44 40.45 -56.39
N LYS A 37 -120.31 40.07 -57.66
CA LYS A 37 -121.38 40.18 -58.68
C LYS A 37 -121.32 38.99 -59.63
N GLU A 38 -122.48 38.52 -60.09
CA GLU A 38 -122.58 37.49 -61.12
C GLU A 38 -122.39 38.12 -62.51
N LEU A 39 -121.34 37.71 -63.22
CA LEU A 39 -121.03 38.18 -64.57
C LEU A 39 -120.70 36.99 -65.48
N PRO A 40 -121.01 37.07 -66.78
CA PRO A 40 -120.56 36.09 -67.76
C PRO A 40 -119.03 36.10 -67.87
N CYS A 41 -118.44 34.96 -68.20
CA CYS A 41 -116.97 34.76 -68.19
C CYS A 41 -116.15 35.65 -69.14
N THR A 42 -116.80 36.46 -69.99
CA THR A 42 -116.19 37.43 -70.90
C THR A 42 -116.03 38.83 -70.28
N GLU A 43 -116.71 39.11 -69.17
CA GLU A 43 -116.64 40.40 -68.48
C GLU A 43 -115.96 40.24 -67.12
N GLU A 44 -115.00 41.13 -66.83
CA GLU A 44 -114.25 41.10 -65.57
C GLU A 44 -114.73 42.19 -64.60
N ILE A 45 -114.91 41.84 -63.32
CA ILE A 45 -115.19 42.83 -62.26
C ILE A 45 -114.01 43.81 -62.08
N GLY A 46 -114.29 45.11 -62.19
CA GLY A 46 -113.36 46.20 -61.90
C GLY A 46 -113.12 46.42 -60.39
N PRO A 47 -112.18 47.29 -60.03
CA PRO A 47 -111.99 47.72 -58.64
C PRO A 47 -113.25 48.42 -58.08
N CYS A 48 -113.67 48.08 -56.86
CA CYS A 48 -114.91 48.52 -56.21
C CYS A 48 -114.83 49.93 -55.60
N GLY A 49 -113.67 50.59 -55.68
CA GLY A 49 -113.45 51.93 -55.12
C GLY A 49 -113.16 51.98 -53.61
N ASP A 50 -113.52 50.95 -52.84
CA ASP A 50 -113.28 50.89 -51.38
C ASP A 50 -111.80 50.66 -51.01
N THR A 51 -111.43 50.91 -49.76
CA THR A 51 -110.08 50.61 -49.26
C THR A 51 -109.77 49.11 -49.35
N CYS A 52 -108.63 48.78 -49.96
CA CYS A 52 -108.22 47.41 -50.26
C CYS A 52 -108.15 46.55 -48.99
N GLY A 53 -107.60 47.08 -47.89
CA GLY A 53 -107.59 46.42 -46.58
C GLY A 53 -106.74 45.15 -46.47
N LYS A 54 -106.02 44.76 -47.53
CA LYS A 54 -105.11 43.61 -47.51
C LYS A 54 -103.85 43.94 -46.70
N THR A 55 -103.37 42.98 -45.91
CA THR A 55 -102.09 43.09 -45.20
C THR A 55 -100.95 43.24 -46.21
N LEU A 56 -100.15 44.29 -46.05
CA LEU A 56 -98.96 44.54 -46.85
C LEU A 56 -97.90 43.47 -46.57
N THR A 57 -96.89 43.37 -47.43
CA THR A 57 -95.79 42.40 -47.32
C THR A 57 -95.00 42.48 -46.00
N CYS A 58 -95.14 43.58 -45.25
CA CYS A 58 -94.55 43.71 -43.92
C CYS A 58 -95.29 42.93 -42.82
N GLY A 59 -96.46 42.35 -43.08
CA GLY A 59 -97.22 41.50 -42.16
C GLY A 59 -97.93 42.24 -41.01
N VAL A 60 -97.62 43.51 -40.77
CA VAL A 60 -98.15 44.30 -39.64
C VAL A 60 -99.09 45.42 -40.09
N HIS A 61 -98.92 45.97 -41.30
CA HIS A 61 -99.70 47.11 -41.78
C HIS A 61 -100.67 46.72 -42.92
N VAL A 62 -101.83 47.36 -42.96
CA VAL A 62 -102.86 47.13 -43.99
C VAL A 62 -102.80 48.17 -45.11
N CYS A 63 -103.20 47.78 -46.32
CA CYS A 63 -103.23 48.66 -47.48
C CYS A 63 -104.36 49.69 -47.39
N ALA A 64 -103.98 50.97 -47.26
CA ALA A 64 -104.90 52.11 -47.22
C ALA A 64 -105.31 52.63 -48.62
N ALA A 65 -104.78 52.06 -49.70
CA ALA A 65 -105.15 52.44 -51.06
C ALA A 65 -106.55 51.91 -51.44
N ARG A 66 -107.21 52.55 -52.41
CA ARG A 66 -108.47 52.07 -53.01
C ARG A 66 -108.26 50.70 -53.69
N CYS A 67 -109.31 49.88 -53.85
CA CYS A 67 -109.25 48.54 -54.50
C CYS A 67 -108.49 48.74 -55.81
N HIS A 68 -107.37 48.06 -55.96
CA HIS A 68 -106.50 48.19 -57.12
C HIS A 68 -106.21 46.77 -57.64
N ARG A 69 -105.83 46.69 -58.92
CA ARG A 69 -105.40 45.42 -59.52
C ARG A 69 -103.89 45.25 -59.26
N GLY A 70 -103.46 44.05 -58.89
CA GLY A 70 -102.07 43.74 -58.54
C GLY A 70 -101.75 43.69 -57.04
N ASN A 71 -100.51 43.34 -56.68
CA ASN A 71 -100.05 43.28 -55.29
C ASN A 71 -100.01 44.68 -54.65
N CYS A 72 -100.41 44.77 -53.38
CA CYS A 72 -100.32 46.02 -52.63
C CYS A 72 -98.85 46.48 -52.54
N GLY A 73 -98.62 47.78 -52.72
CA GLY A 73 -97.28 48.38 -52.72
C GLY A 73 -96.54 48.27 -51.38
N SER A 74 -95.30 48.74 -51.35
CA SER A 74 -94.47 48.77 -50.14
C SER A 74 -95.11 49.57 -49.00
N CYS A 75 -94.92 49.11 -47.76
CA CYS A 75 -95.40 49.85 -46.60
C CYS A 75 -94.64 51.17 -46.41
N LEU A 76 -95.35 52.28 -46.53
CA LEU A 76 -94.83 53.65 -46.38
C LEU A 76 -94.87 54.16 -44.93
N GLN A 77 -95.35 53.36 -43.97
CA GLN A 77 -95.36 53.73 -42.56
C GLN A 77 -93.93 53.79 -42.01
N LEU A 78 -93.62 54.86 -41.30
CA LEU A 78 -92.36 55.04 -40.59
C LEU A 78 -92.44 54.32 -39.24
N ILE A 79 -91.48 53.43 -38.98
CA ILE A 79 -91.38 52.75 -37.68
C ILE A 79 -89.99 53.00 -37.08
N LEU A 80 -89.95 53.14 -35.76
CA LEU A 80 -88.69 53.22 -35.01
C LEU A 80 -87.98 51.86 -35.09
N LYS A 81 -86.88 51.80 -35.84
CA LYS A 81 -86.02 50.62 -35.87
C LYS A 81 -84.71 50.93 -35.16
N LYS A 82 -84.36 50.07 -34.22
CA LYS A 82 -83.02 50.01 -33.63
C LYS A 82 -82.03 49.38 -34.61
N CYS A 83 -80.85 49.96 -34.72
CA CYS A 83 -79.77 49.38 -35.51
C CYS A 83 -79.37 48.01 -34.94
N ARG A 84 -78.85 47.11 -35.78
CA ARG A 84 -78.34 45.78 -35.39
C ARG A 84 -77.29 45.79 -34.28
N CYS A 85 -76.62 46.92 -34.02
CA CYS A 85 -75.67 47.06 -32.90
C CYS A 85 -76.28 47.65 -31.61
N GLY A 86 -77.55 48.05 -31.62
CA GLY A 86 -78.23 48.70 -30.50
C GLY A 86 -77.82 50.15 -30.21
N ALA A 87 -76.81 50.71 -30.91
CA ALA A 87 -76.24 52.01 -30.55
C ALA A 87 -76.99 53.23 -31.09
N LYS A 88 -77.90 53.05 -32.06
CA LYS A 88 -78.70 54.14 -32.67
C LYS A 88 -80.09 53.62 -33.02
N GLU A 89 -81.08 54.47 -32.87
CA GLU A 89 -82.48 54.23 -33.29
C GLU A 89 -82.92 55.38 -34.19
N LYS A 90 -83.61 55.08 -35.30
CA LYS A 90 -84.11 56.10 -36.23
C LYS A 90 -85.43 55.64 -36.84
N GLU A 91 -86.35 56.58 -37.06
CA GLU A 91 -87.57 56.38 -37.82
C GLU A 91 -87.22 56.11 -39.29
N VAL A 92 -87.50 54.89 -39.74
CA VAL A 92 -87.27 54.47 -41.12
C VAL A 92 -88.53 53.80 -41.69
N PRO A 93 -88.75 53.87 -43.02
CA PRO A 93 -89.85 53.16 -43.64
C PRO A 93 -89.83 51.67 -43.27
N CYS A 94 -91.00 51.09 -43.00
CA CYS A 94 -91.15 49.73 -42.51
C CYS A 94 -90.41 48.68 -43.36
N GLN A 95 -90.28 48.89 -44.67
CA GLN A 95 -89.54 47.98 -45.55
C GLN A 95 -88.01 48.16 -45.50
N LYS A 96 -87.50 49.33 -45.11
CA LYS A 96 -86.05 49.61 -45.11
C LYS A 96 -85.41 49.18 -43.79
N GLU A 97 -84.26 48.51 -43.88
CA GLU A 97 -83.44 48.19 -42.70
C GLU A 97 -82.62 49.41 -42.28
N PHE A 98 -82.53 49.67 -40.97
CA PHE A 98 -81.67 50.73 -40.42
C PHE A 98 -80.32 50.15 -39.99
N LEU A 99 -79.24 50.59 -40.64
CA LEU A 99 -77.86 50.23 -40.31
C LEU A 99 -77.06 51.50 -39.99
N CYS A 100 -76.25 51.47 -38.93
CA CYS A 100 -75.34 52.57 -38.63
C CYS A 100 -74.11 52.57 -39.55
N GLU A 101 -73.65 53.78 -39.88
CA GLU A 101 -72.37 54.07 -40.55
C GLU A 101 -71.18 54.11 -39.56
N SER A 102 -71.39 53.70 -38.31
CA SER A 102 -70.31 53.68 -37.32
C SER A 102 -69.41 52.46 -37.53
N LYS A 103 -68.10 52.68 -37.42
CA LYS A 103 -67.10 51.62 -37.53
C LYS A 103 -67.32 50.57 -36.43
N CYS A 104 -67.36 49.29 -36.79
CA CYS A 104 -67.50 48.23 -35.80
C CYS A 104 -66.22 48.07 -34.95
N LYS A 105 -66.30 48.41 -33.66
CA LYS A 105 -65.18 48.33 -32.70
C LYS A 105 -64.96 46.94 -32.09
N ARG A 106 -65.75 45.93 -32.45
CA ARG A 106 -65.62 44.58 -31.91
C ARG A 106 -64.36 43.88 -32.44
N ILE A 107 -63.74 43.10 -31.57
CA ILE A 107 -62.62 42.23 -31.90
C ILE A 107 -63.17 41.03 -32.67
N ARG A 108 -62.55 40.68 -33.81
CA ARG A 108 -62.92 39.51 -34.62
C ARG A 108 -62.56 38.21 -33.86
N ASP A 109 -63.03 37.06 -34.32
CA ASP A 109 -62.80 35.75 -33.68
C ASP A 109 -61.32 35.40 -33.47
N CYS A 110 -60.42 36.05 -34.22
CA CYS A 110 -58.97 35.98 -34.02
C CYS A 110 -58.45 36.64 -32.73
N LYS A 111 -59.30 37.32 -31.93
CA LYS A 111 -59.00 38.03 -30.68
C LYS A 111 -57.91 39.12 -30.74
N ARG A 112 -57.28 39.34 -31.90
CA ARG A 112 -56.16 40.28 -32.10
C ARG A 112 -56.49 41.46 -33.01
N HIS A 113 -57.43 41.30 -33.94
CA HIS A 113 -57.76 42.32 -34.93
C HIS A 113 -59.19 42.83 -34.75
N ALA A 114 -59.34 44.15 -34.70
CA ALA A 114 -60.65 44.82 -34.69
C ALA A 114 -61.30 44.73 -36.09
N CYS A 115 -62.64 44.65 -36.12
CA CYS A 115 -63.40 44.55 -37.37
C CYS A 115 -63.23 45.80 -38.25
N ASN A 116 -63.29 47.01 -37.65
CA ASN A 116 -63.10 48.32 -38.28
C ASN A 116 -63.90 48.61 -39.57
N ARG A 117 -64.87 47.76 -39.93
CA ARG A 117 -65.74 47.93 -41.10
C ARG A 117 -66.70 49.09 -40.87
N LYS A 118 -66.95 49.88 -41.92
CA LYS A 118 -67.82 51.08 -41.90
C LYS A 118 -69.31 50.79 -41.58
N VAL A 119 -69.74 49.52 -41.60
CA VAL A 119 -71.12 49.11 -41.32
C VAL A 119 -71.14 48.12 -40.16
N CYS A 120 -72.08 48.33 -39.24
CA CYS A 120 -72.28 47.54 -38.03
C CYS A 120 -72.74 46.09 -38.36
N CYS A 121 -71.93 45.07 -38.02
CA CYS A 121 -72.23 43.66 -38.30
C CYS A 121 -73.25 43.03 -37.32
N SER A 122 -73.99 42.01 -37.74
CA SER A 122 -75.05 41.32 -36.98
C SER A 122 -74.58 40.34 -35.89
N GLY A 123 -73.32 40.41 -35.45
CA GLY A 123 -72.77 39.48 -34.45
C GLY A 123 -71.68 38.57 -35.01
N ALA A 124 -71.81 38.13 -36.26
CA ALA A 124 -70.77 37.38 -36.96
C ALA A 124 -69.90 38.34 -37.78
N CYS A 125 -68.69 38.66 -37.28
CA CYS A 125 -67.70 39.34 -38.10
C CYS A 125 -67.02 38.30 -39.01
N PRO A 126 -66.88 38.54 -40.32
CA PRO A 126 -66.20 37.61 -41.20
C PRO A 126 -64.73 37.43 -40.78
N SER A 127 -64.17 36.28 -41.16
CA SER A 127 -62.80 35.84 -40.82
C SER A 127 -61.76 36.94 -41.08
N CYS A 128 -60.68 36.90 -40.31
CA CYS A 128 -59.70 37.96 -40.34
C CYS A 128 -58.73 37.78 -41.52
N GLU A 129 -58.74 38.74 -42.45
CA GLU A 129 -57.88 38.75 -43.65
C GLU A 129 -56.51 39.40 -43.40
N GLN A 130 -56.25 39.91 -42.19
CA GLN A 130 -54.97 40.50 -41.83
C GLN A 130 -53.89 39.42 -41.71
N PRO A 131 -52.62 39.73 -42.05
CA PRO A 131 -51.52 38.80 -41.87
C PRO A 131 -51.34 38.49 -40.37
N CYS A 132 -50.97 37.25 -40.06
CA CYS A 132 -50.79 36.80 -38.67
C CYS A 132 -49.64 37.56 -37.97
N GLY A 133 -48.51 37.76 -38.66
CA GLY A 133 -47.37 38.55 -38.18
C GLY A 133 -46.64 37.98 -36.95
N ARG A 134 -47.02 36.80 -36.44
CA ARG A 134 -46.33 36.11 -35.34
C ARG A 134 -44.96 35.62 -35.79
N MET A 135 -43.96 35.65 -34.91
CA MET A 135 -42.64 35.08 -35.21
C MET A 135 -42.75 33.57 -35.33
N LEU A 136 -42.21 33.01 -36.42
CA LEU A 136 -42.18 31.57 -36.64
C LEU A 136 -41.17 30.89 -35.70
N GLY A 137 -41.27 29.57 -35.56
CA GLY A 137 -40.34 28.78 -34.73
C GLY A 137 -38.87 28.92 -35.12
N CYS A 138 -38.57 29.39 -36.34
CA CYS A 138 -37.21 29.69 -36.77
C CYS A 138 -36.64 31.01 -36.20
N LYS A 139 -37.44 31.83 -35.51
CA LYS A 139 -37.10 33.16 -34.95
C LYS A 139 -36.58 34.22 -35.94
N ASN A 140 -36.22 33.83 -37.16
CA ASN A 140 -35.72 34.72 -38.21
C ASN A 140 -36.82 35.27 -39.12
N HIS A 141 -38.01 34.62 -39.17
CA HIS A 141 -39.09 34.98 -40.10
C HIS A 141 -40.43 35.22 -39.39
N LYS A 142 -41.24 36.14 -39.93
CA LYS A 142 -42.61 36.44 -39.46
C LYS A 142 -43.64 35.69 -40.32
N CYS A 143 -44.72 35.23 -39.71
CA CYS A 143 -45.80 34.51 -40.40
C CYS A 143 -46.56 35.42 -41.37
N ASN A 144 -46.42 35.16 -42.67
CA ASN A 144 -47.15 35.86 -43.74
C ASN A 144 -48.52 35.24 -44.07
N SER A 145 -48.94 34.19 -43.35
CA SER A 145 -50.25 33.57 -43.57
C SER A 145 -51.37 34.48 -43.09
N ARG A 146 -52.57 34.32 -43.69
CA ARG A 146 -53.81 34.91 -43.16
C ARG A 146 -53.96 34.54 -41.69
N CYS A 147 -54.61 35.42 -40.92
CA CYS A 147 -54.82 35.18 -39.50
C CYS A 147 -55.55 33.84 -39.30
N HIS A 148 -54.89 32.93 -38.58
CA HIS A 148 -55.36 31.58 -38.33
C HIS A 148 -55.45 31.33 -36.82
N GLN A 149 -56.20 30.31 -36.44
CA GLN A 149 -56.26 29.81 -35.07
C GLN A 149 -55.23 28.67 -34.92
N GLY A 150 -54.53 28.60 -33.79
CA GLY A 150 -53.44 27.62 -33.56
C GLY A 150 -52.01 28.14 -33.80
N PRO A 151 -50.99 27.25 -33.69
CA PRO A 151 -49.57 27.59 -33.92
C PRO A 151 -49.32 27.89 -35.41
N CYS A 152 -48.35 28.78 -35.68
CA CYS A 152 -48.01 29.12 -37.06
C CYS A 152 -47.34 27.93 -37.76
N PHE A 153 -47.61 27.78 -39.07
CA PHE A 153 -46.95 26.80 -39.91
C PHE A 153 -45.42 26.98 -39.87
N PRO A 154 -44.64 25.88 -40.00
CA PRO A 154 -43.19 25.97 -40.06
C PRO A 154 -42.74 26.85 -41.23
N CYS A 155 -41.53 27.38 -41.13
CA CYS A 155 -40.99 28.24 -42.18
C CYS A 155 -40.70 27.41 -43.44
N ASN A 156 -41.21 27.86 -44.59
CA ASN A 156 -40.98 27.21 -45.90
C ASN A 156 -39.66 27.62 -46.56
N ILE A 157 -38.87 28.48 -45.91
CA ILE A 157 -37.58 28.92 -46.42
C ILE A 157 -36.54 27.83 -46.12
N MET A 158 -35.86 27.37 -47.16
CA MET A 158 -34.75 26.43 -47.06
C MET A 158 -33.44 27.23 -47.07
N VAL A 159 -32.58 26.96 -46.10
CA VAL A 159 -31.25 27.58 -45.98
C VAL A 159 -30.20 26.55 -46.39
N GLU A 160 -29.20 26.98 -47.16
CA GLU A 160 -28.09 26.14 -47.61
C GLU A 160 -27.04 26.02 -46.50
N ILE A 161 -26.76 24.81 -46.04
CA ILE A 161 -25.62 24.50 -45.17
C ILE A 161 -24.51 23.85 -46.01
N LYS A 162 -23.28 24.36 -45.88
CA LYS A 162 -22.11 23.88 -46.64
C LYS A 162 -21.18 23.07 -45.75
N CYS A 163 -20.42 22.13 -46.34
CA CYS A 163 -19.27 21.52 -45.65
C CYS A 163 -18.24 22.59 -45.26
N PHE A 164 -17.33 22.26 -44.33
CA PHE A 164 -16.19 23.13 -44.00
C PHE A 164 -15.35 23.49 -45.25
N CYS A 165 -15.30 22.57 -46.21
CA CYS A 165 -14.63 22.73 -47.49
C CYS A 165 -15.35 23.59 -48.55
N GLY A 166 -16.62 23.96 -48.33
CA GLY A 166 -17.49 24.64 -49.30
C GLY A 166 -17.93 23.84 -50.54
N LYS A 167 -17.38 22.64 -50.79
CA LYS A 167 -17.63 21.84 -52.00
C LYS A 167 -18.99 21.12 -52.02
N GLU A 168 -19.45 20.63 -50.87
CA GLU A 168 -20.73 19.91 -50.74
C GLU A 168 -21.72 20.77 -49.96
N SER A 169 -22.95 20.88 -50.43
CA SER A 169 -24.00 21.67 -49.77
C SER A 169 -25.33 20.94 -49.71
N ARG A 170 -26.11 21.21 -48.65
CA ARG A 170 -27.43 20.62 -48.43
C ARG A 170 -28.40 21.72 -48.00
N PHE A 171 -29.62 21.65 -48.53
CA PHE A 171 -30.70 22.53 -48.10
C PHE A 171 -31.41 21.96 -46.87
N VAL A 172 -31.54 22.78 -45.83
CA VAL A 172 -32.27 22.45 -44.59
C VAL A 172 -33.33 23.51 -44.28
N PRO A 173 -34.46 23.13 -43.66
CA PRO A 173 -35.48 24.10 -43.27
C PRO A 173 -34.93 25.16 -42.31
N CYS A 174 -35.30 26.42 -42.52
CA CYS A 174 -34.88 27.55 -41.69
C CYS A 174 -35.17 27.30 -40.20
N GLY A 175 -34.19 27.58 -39.35
CA GLY A 175 -34.23 27.31 -37.91
C GLY A 175 -33.63 25.95 -37.49
N ARG A 176 -33.28 25.08 -38.44
CA ARG A 176 -32.52 23.84 -38.17
C ARG A 176 -31.04 23.94 -38.52
N GLU A 177 -30.56 25.07 -38.98
CA GLU A 177 -29.16 25.29 -39.40
C GLU A 177 -28.13 24.85 -38.35
N ARG A 178 -28.43 25.10 -37.06
CA ARG A 178 -27.54 24.74 -35.94
C ARG A 178 -27.72 23.31 -35.43
N THR A 179 -28.83 22.63 -35.76
CA THR A 179 -29.15 21.28 -35.28
C THR A 179 -28.93 20.20 -36.33
N SER A 180 -29.04 20.54 -37.61
CA SER A 180 -28.74 19.63 -38.71
C SER A 180 -27.23 19.48 -38.89
N LYS A 181 -26.75 18.24 -38.90
CA LYS A 181 -25.34 17.94 -39.21
C LYS A 181 -25.04 18.35 -40.66
N PRO A 182 -23.91 19.04 -40.92
CA PRO A 182 -23.45 19.34 -42.28
C PRO A 182 -23.29 18.08 -43.15
N PRO A 183 -23.38 18.20 -44.49
CA PRO A 183 -23.19 17.06 -45.38
C PRO A 183 -21.75 16.50 -45.26
N ARG A 184 -21.63 15.17 -45.37
CA ARG A 184 -20.33 14.48 -45.37
C ARG A 184 -19.70 14.67 -46.75
N CYS A 185 -18.58 15.38 -46.81
CA CYS A 185 -17.85 15.55 -48.06
C CYS A 185 -16.76 14.46 -48.20
N SER A 186 -16.59 13.92 -49.40
CA SER A 186 -15.59 12.88 -49.73
C SER A 186 -14.21 13.43 -50.08
N GLU A 187 -14.10 14.76 -50.21
CA GLU A 187 -12.87 15.45 -50.62
C GLU A 187 -11.81 15.45 -49.52
N PRO A 188 -10.51 15.46 -49.88
CA PRO A 188 -9.44 15.54 -48.91
C PRO A 188 -9.48 16.87 -48.14
N CYS A 189 -9.18 16.79 -46.86
CA CYS A 189 -9.07 17.96 -45.99
C CYS A 189 -7.97 18.90 -46.48
N LYS A 190 -8.29 20.20 -46.58
CA LYS A 190 -7.36 21.26 -47.03
C LYS A 190 -6.67 22.00 -45.88
N LEU A 191 -6.94 21.63 -44.63
CA LEU A 191 -6.30 22.28 -43.49
C LEU A 191 -4.79 21.96 -43.49
N PRO A 192 -3.92 22.94 -43.17
CA PRO A 192 -2.49 22.72 -43.01
C PRO A 192 -2.22 21.74 -41.85
N SER A 193 -1.00 21.20 -41.80
CA SER A 193 -0.56 20.36 -40.69
C SER A 193 -0.34 21.20 -39.43
N ASP A 194 -0.90 20.74 -38.30
CA ASP A 194 -0.70 21.33 -36.97
C ASP A 194 0.43 20.64 -36.19
N CYS A 195 1.20 19.76 -36.85
CA CYS A 195 2.35 19.05 -36.30
C CYS A 195 3.64 19.46 -37.02
N HIS A 196 4.81 19.05 -36.50
CA HIS A 196 6.10 19.33 -37.15
C HIS A 196 6.26 18.74 -38.57
N HIS A 197 5.35 17.86 -39.00
CA HIS A 197 5.38 17.30 -40.36
C HIS A 197 4.91 18.33 -41.40
N PRO A 198 5.61 18.44 -42.55
CA PRO A 198 5.26 19.39 -43.60
C PRO A 198 3.95 19.04 -44.32
N LYS A 199 3.52 17.77 -44.29
CA LYS A 199 2.27 17.30 -44.88
C LYS A 199 1.58 16.33 -43.92
N ARG A 200 0.29 16.55 -43.66
CA ARG A 200 -0.56 15.62 -42.89
C ARG A 200 -1.00 14.45 -43.78
N GLN A 201 -1.27 13.30 -43.17
CA GLN A 201 -1.89 12.17 -43.87
C GLN A 201 -3.24 12.57 -44.47
N ALA A 202 -3.47 12.19 -45.72
CA ALA A 202 -4.70 12.49 -46.44
C ALA A 202 -5.89 11.84 -45.74
N HIS A 203 -6.89 12.66 -45.38
CA HIS A 203 -8.14 12.21 -44.77
C HIS A 203 -9.30 13.03 -45.33
N LYS A 204 -10.52 12.49 -45.23
CA LYS A 204 -11.74 13.12 -45.75
C LYS A 204 -12.11 14.37 -44.94
N CYS A 205 -12.80 15.31 -45.57
CA CYS A 205 -13.34 16.49 -44.89
C CYS A 205 -14.23 16.08 -43.71
N HIS A 206 -13.97 16.68 -42.55
CA HIS A 206 -14.71 16.44 -41.32
C HIS A 206 -15.17 17.77 -40.71
N PHE A 207 -15.94 17.67 -39.63
CA PHE A 207 -16.39 18.82 -38.84
C PHE A 207 -15.80 18.68 -37.44
N GLY A 208 -15.01 19.65 -36.99
CA GLY A 208 -14.24 19.59 -35.73
C GLY A 208 -12.72 19.59 -35.95
N PRO A 209 -11.90 19.25 -34.93
CA PRO A 209 -10.46 19.16 -35.06
C PRO A 209 -10.03 17.99 -35.96
N CYS A 210 -8.88 18.14 -36.64
CA CYS A 210 -8.33 17.12 -37.52
C CYS A 210 -7.97 15.83 -36.76
N PRO A 211 -8.04 14.65 -37.43
CA PRO A 211 -7.62 13.40 -36.83
C PRO A 211 -6.12 13.43 -36.45
N PRO A 212 -5.72 12.68 -35.41
CA PRO A 212 -4.34 12.65 -34.95
C PRO A 212 -3.40 12.13 -36.04
N CYS A 213 -2.17 12.65 -36.06
CA CYS A 213 -1.16 12.26 -37.03
C CYS A 213 -0.61 10.86 -36.70
N ASN A 214 -0.63 9.94 -37.68
CA ASN A 214 -0.09 8.59 -37.51
C ASN A 214 1.32 8.44 -38.10
N LEU A 215 1.95 9.53 -38.52
CA LEU A 215 3.36 9.51 -38.95
C LEU A 215 4.26 9.31 -37.73
N ARG A 216 5.44 8.71 -37.96
CA ARG A 216 6.49 8.62 -36.94
C ARG A 216 6.99 10.03 -36.61
N CYS A 217 7.35 10.25 -35.37
CA CYS A 217 7.80 11.56 -34.90
C CYS A 217 9.16 11.95 -35.50
N GLU A 218 10.11 11.02 -35.63
CA GLU A 218 11.42 11.26 -36.26
C GLU A 218 12.28 12.38 -35.63
N ASN A 219 11.79 13.05 -34.58
CA ASN A 219 12.57 14.00 -33.79
C ASN A 219 13.72 13.28 -33.06
N SER A 220 14.91 13.89 -33.07
CA SER A 220 16.08 13.40 -32.36
C SER A 220 15.96 13.63 -30.84
N TYR A 221 16.33 12.63 -30.04
CA TYR A 221 16.43 12.82 -28.59
C TYR A 221 17.60 13.75 -28.24
N SER A 222 17.46 14.56 -27.19
CA SER A 222 18.57 15.42 -26.71
C SER A 222 19.67 14.63 -26.02
N ASN A 223 19.32 13.49 -25.41
CA ASN A 223 20.19 12.73 -24.52
C ASN A 223 20.79 11.48 -25.18
N CYS A 224 20.42 11.17 -26.42
CA CYS A 224 20.96 10.04 -27.17
C CYS A 224 20.85 10.28 -28.68
N PRO A 225 21.72 9.66 -29.51
CA PRO A 225 21.72 9.85 -30.97
C PRO A 225 20.55 9.13 -31.68
N HIS A 226 19.55 8.63 -30.94
CA HIS A 226 18.41 7.92 -31.50
C HIS A 226 17.30 8.87 -31.93
N ILE A 227 16.46 8.38 -32.85
CA ILE A 227 15.27 9.07 -33.35
C ILE A 227 14.01 8.52 -32.69
N CYS A 228 13.00 9.38 -32.49
CA CYS A 228 11.73 8.99 -31.90
C CYS A 228 10.89 8.17 -32.89
N GLU A 229 10.76 6.86 -32.64
CA GLU A 229 9.93 5.95 -33.44
C GLU A 229 8.44 5.99 -33.10
N ALA A 230 8.07 6.71 -32.04
CA ALA A 230 6.68 6.84 -31.63
C ALA A 230 5.84 7.59 -32.68
N ARG A 231 4.52 7.36 -32.64
CA ARG A 231 3.56 8.17 -33.42
C ARG A 231 3.67 9.63 -32.99
N CYS A 232 3.43 10.53 -33.94
CA CYS A 232 3.46 11.97 -33.71
C CYS A 232 2.65 12.36 -32.47
N HIS A 233 3.30 13.05 -31.53
CA HIS A 233 2.73 13.43 -30.23
C HIS A 233 2.60 14.95 -30.09
N ASP A 234 2.60 15.69 -31.20
CA ASP A 234 2.42 17.14 -31.22
C ASP A 234 0.95 17.59 -31.08
N PHE A 235 0.02 16.73 -31.49
CA PHE A 235 -1.42 17.05 -31.55
C PHE A 235 -2.22 15.96 -30.83
N VAL A 236 -2.06 15.88 -29.50
CA VAL A 236 -2.71 14.87 -28.66
C VAL A 236 -3.88 15.50 -27.91
N ALA A 237 -5.07 14.91 -28.08
CA ALA A 237 -6.26 15.28 -27.33
C ALA A 237 -6.17 14.74 -25.89
N ARG A 238 -6.05 15.63 -24.91
CA ARG A 238 -6.01 15.31 -23.48
C ARG A 238 -7.25 15.86 -22.81
N ALA A 239 -7.90 15.05 -21.96
CA ALA A 239 -8.96 15.55 -21.10
C ALA A 239 -8.36 16.52 -20.07
N LYS A 240 -8.88 17.74 -19.99
CA LYS A 240 -8.52 18.67 -18.91
C LYS A 240 -8.84 17.99 -17.57
N PRO A 241 -7.95 18.07 -16.59
CA PRO A 241 -8.24 17.56 -15.26
C PRO A 241 -9.48 18.27 -14.73
N LEU A 242 -10.44 17.48 -14.22
CA LEU A 242 -11.63 18.02 -13.57
C LEU A 242 -11.17 18.85 -12.37
N GLN A 243 -11.45 20.15 -12.39
CA GLN A 243 -11.06 21.07 -11.32
C GLN A 243 -11.71 20.73 -9.97
N ARG A 244 -12.81 19.98 -9.98
CA ARG A 244 -13.49 19.49 -8.77
C ARG A 244 -13.90 18.03 -8.93
N LYS A 245 -13.81 17.28 -7.83
CA LYS A 245 -14.43 15.95 -7.74
C LYS A 245 -15.93 16.14 -7.47
N ALA A 246 -16.75 15.20 -7.90
CA ALA A 246 -18.16 15.18 -7.51
C ALA A 246 -18.25 15.05 -6.00
N ASP A 247 -18.89 16.00 -5.33
CA ASP A 247 -19.05 15.97 -3.87
C ASP A 247 -20.17 15.00 -3.46
N THR A 248 -21.03 14.61 -4.41
CA THR A 248 -22.11 13.65 -4.17
C THR A 248 -22.18 12.57 -5.28
N PRO A 249 -22.61 11.34 -4.96
CA PRO A 249 -22.75 10.26 -5.94
C PRO A 249 -23.73 10.52 -7.11
N TRP A 250 -24.56 11.56 -7.01
CA TRP A 250 -25.56 11.94 -8.01
C TRP A 250 -25.15 13.18 -8.82
N GLU A 251 -24.01 13.80 -8.51
CA GLU A 251 -23.53 14.95 -9.26
C GLU A 251 -22.98 14.50 -10.61
N VAL A 252 -23.71 14.83 -11.68
CA VAL A 252 -23.26 14.61 -13.05
C VAL A 252 -22.13 15.59 -13.34
N VAL A 253 -20.89 15.15 -13.18
CA VAL A 253 -19.74 15.91 -13.65
C VAL A 253 -19.83 16.00 -15.17
N THR A 254 -19.93 17.23 -15.69
CA THR A 254 -19.91 17.45 -17.14
C THR A 254 -18.67 16.82 -17.75
N ASN A 255 -18.83 16.17 -18.92
CA ASN A 255 -17.72 15.53 -19.62
C ASN A 255 -16.48 16.45 -19.64
N PRO A 256 -15.29 15.91 -19.33
CA PRO A 256 -14.09 16.72 -19.22
C PRO A 256 -13.82 17.43 -20.55
N GLU A 257 -13.60 18.74 -20.48
CA GLU A 257 -13.24 19.54 -21.64
C GLU A 257 -11.94 19.00 -22.24
N VAL A 258 -11.92 18.72 -23.54
CA VAL A 258 -10.75 18.16 -24.21
C VAL A 258 -9.88 19.31 -24.71
N GLU A 259 -8.62 19.34 -24.30
CA GLU A 259 -7.59 20.24 -24.81
C GLU A 259 -6.63 19.51 -25.75
N ILE A 260 -6.04 20.22 -26.69
CA ILE A 260 -5.03 19.68 -27.59
C ILE A 260 -3.66 20.18 -27.12
N VAL A 261 -2.77 19.26 -26.80
CA VAL A 261 -1.44 19.57 -26.26
C VAL A 261 -0.33 18.86 -27.05
N LYS A 262 0.82 19.52 -27.13
CA LYS A 262 2.08 18.94 -27.61
C LYS A 262 2.78 18.24 -26.46
N LEU A 263 2.83 16.91 -26.51
CA LEU A 263 3.54 16.10 -25.52
C LEU A 263 5.04 16.03 -25.87
N PRO A 264 5.93 15.91 -24.88
CA PRO A 264 7.35 15.65 -25.13
C PRO A 264 7.56 14.25 -25.74
N CYS A 265 8.69 14.05 -26.41
CA CYS A 265 9.06 12.72 -26.92
C CYS A 265 9.13 11.71 -25.77
N PRO A 266 8.52 10.52 -25.91
CA PRO A 266 8.64 9.45 -24.90
C PRO A 266 10.08 8.98 -24.77
N SER A 267 10.50 8.45 -23.63
CA SER A 267 11.88 7.99 -23.43
C SER A 267 12.36 7.00 -24.52
N CYS A 268 13.66 7.06 -24.83
CA CYS A 268 14.24 6.23 -25.89
C CYS A 268 14.23 4.74 -25.51
N GLN A 269 13.42 3.94 -26.22
CA GLN A 269 13.26 2.49 -25.99
C GLN A 269 14.20 1.62 -26.85
N VAL A 270 15.05 2.23 -27.68
CA VAL A 270 16.06 1.49 -28.47
C VAL A 270 16.94 0.68 -27.52
N LEU A 271 17.02 -0.63 -27.76
CA LEU A 271 17.83 -1.54 -26.95
C LEU A 271 19.30 -1.33 -27.27
N VAL A 272 20.09 -1.03 -26.24
CA VAL A 272 21.54 -0.90 -26.32
C VAL A 272 22.21 -1.91 -25.39
N PRO A 273 23.38 -2.45 -25.77
CA PRO A 273 24.14 -3.37 -24.92
C PRO A 273 24.75 -2.61 -23.73
N VAL A 274 24.46 -3.07 -22.51
CA VAL A 274 24.98 -2.51 -21.26
C VAL A 274 25.61 -3.64 -20.44
N GLU A 275 26.86 -3.46 -20.08
CA GLU A 275 27.58 -4.39 -19.21
C GLU A 275 27.23 -4.11 -17.74
N CYS A 276 27.16 -5.16 -16.91
CA CYS A 276 27.07 -4.98 -15.47
C CYS A 276 28.38 -4.41 -14.89
N PHE A 277 28.36 -3.89 -13.65
CA PHE A 277 29.55 -3.31 -13.01
C PHE A 277 30.77 -4.25 -13.00
N GLY A 278 30.52 -5.55 -12.82
CA GLY A 278 31.53 -6.61 -12.77
C GLY A 278 31.90 -7.21 -14.13
N LYS A 279 31.28 -6.75 -15.23
CA LYS A 279 31.42 -7.29 -16.60
C LYS A 279 31.13 -8.79 -16.73
N HIS A 280 30.23 -9.31 -15.90
CA HIS A 280 29.80 -10.71 -15.98
C HIS A 280 29.00 -11.00 -17.25
N GLU A 281 28.09 -10.12 -17.64
CA GLU A 281 27.21 -10.29 -18.81
C GLU A 281 26.84 -8.95 -19.46
N ILE A 282 26.48 -9.02 -20.74
CA ILE A 282 26.00 -7.91 -21.54
C ILE A 282 24.48 -8.03 -21.66
N PHE A 283 23.75 -7.04 -21.15
CA PHE A 283 22.29 -7.01 -21.19
C PHE A 283 21.79 -6.00 -22.21
N GLN A 284 20.72 -6.34 -22.92
CA GLN A 284 20.02 -5.44 -23.82
C GLN A 284 19.04 -4.61 -22.99
N ARG A 285 19.32 -3.31 -22.81
CA ARG A 285 18.46 -2.40 -22.04
C ARG A 285 17.99 -1.22 -22.88
N PRO A 286 16.80 -0.65 -22.59
CA PRO A 286 16.37 0.60 -23.22
C PRO A 286 17.43 1.69 -23.01
N CYS A 287 17.75 2.45 -24.07
CA CYS A 287 18.77 3.50 -24.04
C CYS A 287 18.54 4.52 -22.91
N SER A 288 17.29 4.83 -22.55
CA SER A 288 16.99 5.74 -21.43
C SER A 288 17.42 5.20 -20.07
N GLU A 289 17.54 3.88 -19.93
CA GLU A 289 17.96 3.17 -18.72
C GLU A 289 19.34 2.53 -18.89
N ALA A 290 20.10 2.94 -19.90
CA ALA A 290 21.40 2.36 -20.23
C ALA A 290 22.50 2.84 -19.28
N VAL A 291 22.32 2.50 -18.01
CA VAL A 291 23.27 2.76 -16.93
C VAL A 291 23.84 1.42 -16.44
N PRO A 292 25.16 1.36 -16.14
CA PRO A 292 25.75 0.17 -15.53
C PRO A 292 25.00 -0.23 -14.26
N PHE A 293 24.82 -1.53 -14.06
CA PHE A 293 24.01 -2.06 -12.97
C PHE A 293 24.63 -3.31 -12.33
N SER A 294 24.16 -3.68 -11.15
CA SER A 294 24.54 -4.95 -10.49
C SER A 294 23.71 -6.09 -11.05
N CYS A 295 24.37 -7.12 -11.60
CA CYS A 295 23.70 -8.33 -12.07
C CYS A 295 23.35 -9.31 -10.95
N GLN A 296 23.53 -8.94 -9.67
CA GLN A 296 23.28 -9.75 -8.46
C GLN A 296 24.11 -11.06 -8.36
N ARG A 297 24.93 -11.38 -9.36
CA ARG A 297 25.90 -12.47 -9.27
C ARG A 297 27.01 -12.10 -8.30
N GLN A 298 27.64 -13.11 -7.72
CA GLN A 298 28.84 -12.93 -6.91
C GLN A 298 29.94 -12.30 -7.75
N CYS A 299 30.65 -11.33 -7.18
CA CYS A 299 31.72 -10.57 -7.84
C CYS A 299 32.77 -11.51 -8.44
N GLY A 300 33.16 -12.55 -7.70
CA GLY A 300 34.01 -13.64 -8.20
C GLY A 300 35.50 -13.27 -8.33
N LYS A 301 35.89 -12.02 -8.01
CA LYS A 301 37.30 -11.59 -8.08
C LYS A 301 38.13 -12.21 -6.95
N HIS A 302 39.35 -12.62 -7.26
CA HIS A 302 40.27 -13.25 -6.31
C HIS A 302 40.71 -12.26 -5.23
N LEU A 303 40.45 -12.62 -3.98
CA LEU A 303 40.89 -11.86 -2.81
C LEU A 303 42.43 -11.89 -2.70
N SER A 304 43.00 -11.03 -1.86
CA SER A 304 44.45 -10.97 -1.61
C SER A 304 45.05 -12.29 -1.13
N CYS A 305 44.24 -13.19 -0.58
CA CYS A 305 44.66 -14.53 -0.18
C CYS A 305 44.82 -15.51 -1.36
N THR A 306 44.40 -15.14 -2.58
CA THR A 306 44.39 -15.91 -3.84
C THR A 306 43.55 -17.20 -3.84
N ASN A 307 43.22 -17.74 -2.67
CA ASN A 307 42.46 -18.99 -2.52
C ASN A 307 40.95 -18.77 -2.44
N HIS A 308 40.48 -17.55 -2.16
CA HIS A 308 39.06 -17.22 -2.06
C HIS A 308 38.69 -16.10 -3.02
N THR A 309 37.43 -16.11 -3.44
CA THR A 309 36.83 -15.13 -4.34
C THR A 309 35.78 -14.31 -3.62
N CYS A 310 35.61 -13.05 -4.02
CA CYS A 310 34.63 -12.14 -3.46
C CYS A 310 33.18 -12.66 -3.66
N ALA A 311 32.49 -12.95 -2.55
CA ALA A 311 31.11 -13.40 -2.48
C ALA A 311 30.08 -12.26 -2.50
N LEU A 312 30.52 -10.99 -2.42
CA LEU A 312 29.64 -9.82 -2.54
C LEU A 312 28.93 -9.82 -3.89
N GLU A 313 27.71 -9.28 -3.91
CA GLU A 313 26.99 -9.03 -5.17
C GLU A 313 27.79 -8.11 -6.09
N CYS A 314 27.59 -8.26 -7.39
CA CYS A 314 28.25 -7.52 -8.45
C CYS A 314 28.29 -6.01 -8.17
N HIS A 315 29.45 -5.49 -7.81
CA HIS A 315 29.67 -4.08 -7.48
C HIS A 315 30.78 -3.49 -8.34
N VAL A 316 30.89 -2.16 -8.34
CA VAL A 316 32.03 -1.47 -8.95
C VAL A 316 33.28 -1.79 -8.13
N VAL A 317 34.33 -2.31 -8.77
CA VAL A 317 35.60 -2.63 -8.09
C VAL A 317 36.59 -1.50 -8.32
N GLU A 318 37.00 -0.83 -7.24
CA GLU A 318 37.96 0.27 -7.28
C GLU A 318 39.37 -0.21 -6.88
N GLY A 319 40.40 0.26 -7.60
CA GLY A 319 41.81 0.00 -7.25
C GLY A 319 42.30 -1.43 -7.48
N ALA A 320 41.61 -2.23 -8.30
CA ALA A 320 42.08 -3.56 -8.67
C ALA A 320 43.33 -3.47 -9.58
N SER A 321 44.40 -4.21 -9.22
CA SER A 321 45.63 -4.28 -10.03
C SER A 321 45.49 -5.11 -11.32
N GLY A 322 44.35 -5.78 -11.51
CA GLY A 322 44.03 -6.61 -12.67
C GLY A 322 42.55 -6.93 -12.75
N LEU A 323 42.09 -7.44 -13.90
CA LEU A 323 40.67 -7.75 -14.17
C LEU A 323 40.09 -8.78 -13.21
N ASP A 324 40.89 -9.74 -12.74
CA ASP A 324 40.43 -10.84 -11.88
C ASP A 324 40.76 -10.64 -10.40
N LEU A 325 41.42 -9.54 -10.03
CA LEU A 325 41.87 -9.27 -8.67
C LEU A 325 40.87 -8.40 -7.90
N ALA A 326 40.70 -8.71 -6.63
CA ALA A 326 39.89 -7.92 -5.71
C ALA A 326 40.48 -6.51 -5.54
N GLY A 327 39.60 -5.51 -5.59
CA GLY A 327 39.94 -4.12 -5.29
C GLY A 327 39.83 -3.81 -3.80
N MET A 328 39.99 -2.52 -3.47
CA MET A 328 39.96 -2.07 -2.07
C MET A 328 38.58 -2.19 -1.43
N ASN A 329 37.51 -2.18 -2.23
CA ASN A 329 36.12 -2.30 -1.77
C ASN A 329 35.54 -3.72 -1.88
N CYS A 330 36.35 -4.72 -2.25
CA CYS A 330 35.96 -6.11 -2.17
C CYS A 330 36.08 -6.62 -0.72
N GLU A 331 35.39 -7.72 -0.40
CA GLU A 331 35.45 -8.30 0.94
C GLU A 331 36.86 -8.73 1.34
N THR A 332 37.17 -8.64 2.62
CA THR A 332 38.42 -9.18 3.16
C THR A 332 38.23 -10.63 3.55
N CYS A 333 39.21 -11.48 3.22
CA CYS A 333 39.12 -12.90 3.52
C CYS A 333 39.20 -13.16 5.03
N GLN A 334 38.08 -13.55 5.65
CA GLN A 334 38.03 -13.94 7.07
C GLN A 334 38.03 -15.46 7.29
N SER A 335 38.01 -16.25 6.21
CA SER A 335 37.97 -17.70 6.29
C SER A 335 39.24 -18.28 6.95
N PRO A 336 39.09 -19.35 7.76
CA PRO A 336 40.22 -20.04 8.36
C PRO A 336 41.12 -20.67 7.29
N CYS A 337 42.38 -20.95 7.64
CA CYS A 337 43.29 -21.63 6.73
C CYS A 337 43.01 -23.15 6.75
N GLU A 338 42.58 -23.70 5.61
CA GLU A 338 42.30 -25.15 5.45
C GLU A 338 43.53 -25.96 5.01
N LYS A 339 44.69 -25.31 4.81
CA LYS A 339 45.90 -26.02 4.36
C LYS A 339 46.43 -26.96 5.46
N PRO A 340 46.76 -28.22 5.13
CA PRO A 340 47.23 -29.18 6.12
C PRO A 340 48.52 -28.68 6.77
N ARG A 341 48.56 -28.76 8.10
CA ARG A 341 49.76 -28.48 8.89
C ARG A 341 50.76 -29.64 8.75
N PRO A 342 52.07 -29.40 8.90
CA PRO A 342 53.06 -30.47 8.97
C PRO A 342 52.69 -31.50 10.04
N GLU A 343 53.02 -32.77 9.77
CA GLU A 343 52.67 -33.93 10.60
C GLU A 343 53.06 -33.70 12.07
N GLY A 344 52.09 -33.84 12.98
CA GLY A 344 52.29 -33.66 14.43
C GLY A 344 51.92 -32.28 15.00
N CYS A 345 51.48 -31.31 14.19
CA CYS A 345 50.95 -30.04 14.68
C CYS A 345 49.40 -29.99 14.58
N CYS A 346 48.71 -30.11 15.71
CA CYS A 346 47.24 -30.02 15.80
C CYS A 346 46.71 -28.60 16.06
N HIS A 347 47.54 -27.56 15.90
CA HIS A 347 47.16 -26.19 16.20
C HIS A 347 46.63 -25.42 14.98
N PRO A 348 45.70 -24.47 15.19
CA PRO A 348 45.28 -23.50 14.17
C PRO A 348 46.46 -22.68 13.62
N CYS A 349 46.31 -22.14 12.42
CA CYS A 349 47.35 -21.33 11.80
C CYS A 349 47.67 -20.09 12.68
N PRO A 350 48.95 -19.76 12.96
CA PRO A 350 49.30 -18.56 13.73
C PRO A 350 48.77 -17.25 13.12
N LEU A 351 48.59 -17.19 11.81
CA LEU A 351 47.98 -16.04 11.12
C LEU A 351 46.48 -15.95 11.35
N GLN A 352 45.79 -17.08 11.52
CA GLN A 352 44.40 -17.10 11.97
C GLN A 352 44.27 -16.55 13.39
N ILE A 353 45.20 -16.90 14.30
CA ILE A 353 45.23 -16.37 15.67
C ILE A 353 45.48 -14.86 15.70
N LYS A 354 46.28 -14.35 14.74
CA LYS A 354 46.56 -12.91 14.58
C LYS A 354 45.51 -12.17 13.74
N GLY A 355 44.41 -12.82 13.36
CA GLY A 355 43.28 -12.19 12.65
C GLY A 355 43.51 -11.93 11.15
N THR A 356 44.63 -12.37 10.57
CA THR A 356 44.94 -12.15 9.15
C THR A 356 44.44 -13.26 8.21
N GLY A 357 43.76 -14.27 8.75
CA GLY A 357 43.01 -15.26 7.95
C GLY A 357 43.86 -16.02 6.93
N CYS A 358 43.21 -16.48 5.86
CA CYS A 358 43.84 -17.18 4.74
C CYS A 358 44.96 -16.36 4.10
N HIS A 359 46.05 -17.01 3.71
CA HIS A 359 47.22 -16.35 3.13
C HIS A 359 47.70 -17.07 1.85
N PRO A 360 48.42 -16.37 0.97
CA PRO A 360 49.09 -17.01 -0.15
C PRO A 360 50.29 -17.84 0.37
N GLY A 361 50.53 -19.02 -0.22
CA GLY A 361 51.68 -19.87 0.11
C GLY A 361 51.52 -20.84 1.31
N PRO A 362 52.60 -21.49 1.77
CA PRO A 362 52.60 -22.50 2.85
C PRO A 362 52.48 -21.89 4.25
N CYS A 363 51.84 -22.61 5.18
CA CYS A 363 51.56 -22.13 6.54
C CYS A 363 52.84 -21.78 7.32
N PRO A 364 52.90 -20.62 8.03
CA PRO A 364 54.05 -20.27 8.84
C PRO A 364 54.25 -21.23 10.02
N ARG A 365 55.47 -21.24 10.58
CA ARG A 365 55.88 -22.12 11.68
C ARG A 365 55.02 -21.92 12.94
N CYS A 366 54.77 -22.99 13.69
CA CYS A 366 53.94 -22.95 14.89
C CYS A 366 54.78 -22.60 16.14
N ASP A 367 54.58 -21.41 16.71
CA ASP A 367 55.26 -20.93 17.92
C ASP A 367 54.50 -21.25 19.22
N LEU A 368 53.38 -21.98 19.14
CA LEU A 368 52.60 -22.36 20.32
C LEU A 368 53.38 -23.35 21.19
N MET A 369 53.28 -23.17 22.51
CA MET A 369 53.90 -24.04 23.50
C MET A 369 53.04 -25.30 23.71
N VAL A 370 53.57 -26.47 23.39
CA VAL A 370 52.95 -27.78 23.69
C VAL A 370 53.34 -28.18 25.10
N LYS A 371 52.37 -28.67 25.88
CA LYS A 371 52.60 -29.26 27.19
C LYS A 371 52.81 -30.76 27.03
N LEU A 372 53.99 -31.25 27.37
CA LEU A 372 54.33 -32.67 27.27
C LEU A 372 54.69 -33.24 28.64
N PRO A 373 54.29 -34.48 28.95
CA PRO A 373 54.65 -35.12 30.21
C PRO A 373 56.15 -35.41 30.23
N CYS A 374 56.82 -35.07 31.32
CA CYS A 374 58.22 -35.45 31.52
C CYS A 374 58.36 -36.96 31.71
N HIS A 375 59.54 -37.54 31.45
CA HIS A 375 59.83 -38.97 31.75
C HIS A 375 59.60 -39.35 33.22
N CYS A 376 59.61 -38.40 34.15
CA CYS A 376 59.30 -38.65 35.56
C CYS A 376 57.79 -38.81 35.85
N GLY A 377 56.90 -38.42 34.92
CA GLY A 377 55.45 -38.43 35.09
C GLY A 377 54.88 -37.38 36.07
N ILE A 378 55.74 -36.67 36.81
CA ILE A 378 55.34 -35.67 37.82
C ILE A 378 55.33 -34.25 37.25
N ASN A 379 56.35 -33.90 36.46
CA ASN A 379 56.49 -32.57 35.87
C ASN A 379 56.01 -32.54 34.41
N GLN A 380 55.57 -31.37 33.97
CA GLN A 380 55.23 -31.10 32.57
C GLN A 380 56.28 -30.17 31.98
N VAL A 381 56.80 -30.50 30.79
CA VAL A 381 57.76 -29.67 30.05
C VAL A 381 57.02 -28.92 28.95
N TYR A 382 57.38 -27.63 28.78
CA TYR A 382 56.80 -26.74 27.79
C TYR A 382 57.77 -26.59 26.62
N VAL A 383 57.38 -27.07 25.44
CA VAL A 383 58.23 -27.06 24.24
C VAL A 383 57.48 -26.39 23.08
N LYS A 384 58.15 -25.52 22.31
CA LYS A 384 57.56 -24.92 21.11
C LYS A 384 57.21 -26.01 20.08
N CYS A 385 56.02 -25.95 19.52
CA CYS A 385 55.49 -26.95 18.60
C CYS A 385 56.42 -27.22 17.40
N TYR A 386 56.96 -26.18 16.74
CA TYR A 386 57.88 -26.40 15.62
C TYR A 386 59.15 -27.15 16.01
N LYS A 387 59.65 -26.96 17.24
CA LYS A 387 60.84 -27.67 17.74
C LYS A 387 60.53 -29.13 17.99
N TRP A 388 59.31 -29.42 18.45
CA TRP A 388 58.85 -30.78 18.67
C TRP A 388 58.60 -31.53 17.35
N THR A 389 57.95 -30.89 16.37
CA THR A 389 57.64 -31.51 15.07
C THR A 389 58.87 -31.66 14.18
N ALA A 390 59.87 -30.79 14.33
CA ALA A 390 61.12 -30.86 13.56
C ALA A 390 62.22 -31.68 14.25
N ALA A 391 62.05 -32.04 15.53
CA ALA A 391 63.04 -32.83 16.26
C ALA A 391 62.99 -34.32 15.87
N GLY A 392 64.15 -34.95 15.74
CA GLY A 392 64.28 -36.42 15.72
C GLY A 392 64.02 -37.03 17.10
N ASP A 393 63.91 -38.35 17.17
CA ASP A 393 63.50 -39.04 18.42
C ASP A 393 64.50 -38.85 19.57
N GLU A 394 65.80 -38.73 19.29
CA GLU A 394 66.82 -38.41 20.30
C GLU A 394 66.67 -37.02 20.91
N ASP A 395 66.26 -36.03 20.12
CA ASP A 395 66.06 -34.68 20.62
C ASP A 395 64.72 -34.54 21.34
N LYS A 396 63.70 -35.29 20.90
CA LYS A 396 62.44 -35.42 21.65
C LYS A 396 62.68 -35.97 23.05
N THR A 397 63.48 -37.02 23.20
CA THR A 397 63.77 -37.62 24.51
C THR A 397 64.52 -36.65 25.43
N LYS A 398 65.43 -35.82 24.91
CA LYS A 398 66.08 -34.74 25.68
C LYS A 398 65.09 -33.64 26.09
N LEU A 399 64.22 -33.22 25.16
CA LEU A 399 63.18 -32.21 25.38
C LEU A 399 62.11 -32.63 26.40
N LEU A 400 61.94 -33.95 26.61
CA LEU A 400 61.04 -34.54 27.60
C LEU A 400 61.67 -34.73 29.01
N SER A 401 62.91 -34.28 29.22
CA SER A 401 63.58 -34.34 30.54
C SER A 401 63.40 -33.02 31.32
N CYS A 402 63.03 -33.11 32.60
CA CYS A 402 62.83 -31.93 33.45
C CYS A 402 64.12 -31.39 34.11
N GLY A 403 65.28 -32.01 33.83
CA GLY A 403 66.57 -31.65 34.44
C GLY A 403 66.71 -31.99 35.93
N ASN A 404 65.64 -32.37 36.62
CA ASN A 404 65.66 -32.71 38.05
C ASN A 404 66.13 -34.15 38.31
N PRO A 405 66.64 -34.45 39.52
CA PRO A 405 66.93 -35.81 39.95
C PRO A 405 65.68 -36.70 39.89
N CYS A 406 65.85 -37.96 39.51
CA CYS A 406 64.74 -38.89 39.35
C CYS A 406 64.04 -39.15 40.70
N PRO A 407 62.70 -38.95 40.80
CA PRO A 407 61.94 -39.13 42.03
C PRO A 407 61.72 -40.61 42.40
N LYS A 408 62.10 -41.55 41.53
CA LYS A 408 61.94 -42.99 41.78
C LYS A 408 62.94 -43.45 42.85
N VAL A 409 62.41 -44.18 43.83
CA VAL A 409 63.20 -44.85 44.88
C VAL A 409 63.62 -46.22 44.37
N MET A 410 64.91 -46.54 44.48
CA MET A 410 65.45 -47.86 44.12
C MET A 410 64.99 -48.90 45.15
N ALA A 411 65.02 -50.19 44.80
CA ALA A 411 64.59 -51.24 45.71
C ALA A 411 65.41 -51.33 47.02
N CYS A 412 66.60 -50.72 47.09
CA CYS A 412 67.38 -50.47 48.32
C CYS A 412 66.83 -49.40 49.27
N GLY A 413 65.69 -48.79 48.96
CA GLY A 413 65.07 -47.73 49.76
C GLY A 413 65.73 -46.36 49.60
N HIS A 414 66.71 -46.23 48.71
CA HIS A 414 67.41 -44.97 48.42
C HIS A 414 66.94 -44.34 47.10
N SER A 415 66.85 -43.01 47.06
CA SER A 415 66.51 -42.25 45.84
C SER A 415 67.56 -42.37 44.74
N CYS A 416 67.12 -42.41 43.49
CA CYS A 416 67.98 -42.42 42.31
C CYS A 416 68.74 -41.07 42.18
N THR A 417 70.03 -41.12 41.81
CA THR A 417 70.88 -39.92 41.67
C THR A 417 70.99 -39.43 40.22
N LEU A 418 70.39 -40.12 39.26
CA LEU A 418 70.40 -39.74 37.85
C LEU A 418 69.37 -38.63 37.60
N GLN A 419 69.69 -37.74 36.66
CA GLN A 419 68.70 -36.80 36.11
C GLN A 419 67.59 -37.59 35.42
N CYS A 420 66.40 -36.97 35.33
CA CYS A 420 65.23 -37.58 34.73
C CYS A 420 65.54 -38.23 33.37
N HIS A 421 65.41 -39.56 33.32
CA HIS A 421 65.76 -40.38 32.17
C HIS A 421 64.58 -41.27 31.78
N GLN A 422 64.57 -41.72 30.53
CA GLN A 422 63.60 -42.69 30.04
C GLN A 422 64.01 -44.11 30.51
N GLY A 423 63.05 -44.92 30.94
CA GLY A 423 63.27 -46.31 31.35
C GLY A 423 63.37 -46.56 32.87
N GLU A 424 63.71 -47.79 33.23
CA GLU A 424 63.87 -48.23 34.63
C GLU A 424 65.18 -47.68 35.21
N CYS A 425 65.13 -47.19 36.45
CA CYS A 425 66.32 -46.71 37.13
C CYS A 425 67.28 -47.88 37.34
N ALA A 426 68.51 -47.78 36.83
CA ALA A 426 69.52 -48.84 36.90
C ALA A 426 69.54 -49.48 38.30
N SER A 427 69.09 -50.73 38.31
CA SER A 427 68.71 -51.52 39.48
C SER A 427 69.86 -51.75 40.45
N ASP A 428 69.58 -51.56 41.76
CA ASP A 428 70.13 -52.19 42.99
C ASP A 428 71.63 -52.42 43.21
N ARG A 429 72.47 -52.54 42.18
CA ARG A 429 73.89 -52.95 42.27
C ARG A 429 74.88 -51.80 42.48
N THR A 430 74.45 -50.54 42.38
CA THR A 430 75.36 -49.37 42.40
C THR A 430 75.10 -48.43 43.57
N CYS A 431 74.39 -48.88 44.61
CA CYS A 431 74.09 -48.05 45.77
C CYS A 431 75.33 -47.80 46.65
N LYS A 432 75.92 -46.60 46.55
CA LYS A 432 77.13 -46.20 47.30
C LYS A 432 76.87 -45.68 48.73
N LYS A 433 75.65 -45.81 49.27
CA LYS A 433 75.30 -45.28 50.60
C LYS A 433 75.73 -46.25 51.71
N LYS A 434 76.26 -45.72 52.83
CA LYS A 434 76.69 -46.47 54.02
C LYS A 434 75.53 -46.58 55.02
N VAL A 435 75.38 -47.74 55.68
CA VAL A 435 74.29 -48.07 56.61
C VAL A 435 74.87 -48.60 57.93
N ASN A 436 74.23 -48.26 59.05
CA ASN A 436 74.72 -48.58 60.41
C ASN A 436 73.99 -49.78 61.01
N VAL A 437 74.73 -50.83 61.37
CA VAL A 437 74.20 -52.06 62.00
C VAL A 437 74.40 -52.01 63.50
N LYS A 438 73.36 -52.40 64.25
CA LYS A 438 73.33 -52.43 65.72
C LYS A 438 73.25 -53.88 66.24
N CYS A 439 73.86 -54.12 67.41
CA CYS A 439 73.71 -55.37 68.17
C CYS A 439 72.24 -55.62 68.59
N ALA A 440 71.85 -56.87 68.85
CA ALA A 440 70.51 -57.27 69.32
C ALA A 440 70.01 -56.49 70.56
N CYS A 441 70.91 -56.15 71.48
CA CYS A 441 70.67 -55.35 72.68
C CYS A 441 70.82 -53.82 72.49
N LYS A 442 70.99 -53.35 71.23
CA LYS A 442 71.10 -51.94 70.79
C LYS A 442 72.25 -51.10 71.39
N ARG A 443 73.21 -51.72 72.10
CA ARG A 443 74.31 -51.00 72.79
C ARG A 443 75.56 -50.73 71.93
N LYS A 444 75.86 -51.53 70.90
CA LYS A 444 77.02 -51.36 69.98
C LYS A 444 76.55 -51.06 68.55
N LYS A 445 77.25 -50.16 67.82
CA LYS A 445 76.99 -49.79 66.41
C LYS A 445 78.27 -49.85 65.55
N LYS A 446 78.19 -50.35 64.32
CA LYS A 446 79.27 -50.33 63.29
C LYS A 446 78.70 -50.00 61.91
N GLU A 447 79.48 -49.33 61.05
CA GLU A 447 79.04 -48.85 59.72
C GLU A 447 79.51 -49.77 58.57
N PHE A 448 78.63 -50.10 57.62
CA PHE A 448 78.95 -50.91 56.44
C PHE A 448 78.26 -50.40 55.15
N PRO A 449 78.82 -50.58 53.94
CA PRO A 449 78.17 -50.21 52.67
C PRO A 449 76.85 -50.97 52.41
N CYS A 450 75.86 -50.32 51.80
CA CYS A 450 74.53 -50.91 51.54
C CYS A 450 74.58 -52.21 50.70
N VAL A 451 75.50 -52.28 49.72
CA VAL A 451 75.72 -53.49 48.91
C VAL A 451 76.21 -54.67 49.78
N TYR A 452 77.14 -54.40 50.70
CA TYR A 452 77.73 -55.40 51.60
C TYR A 452 76.71 -55.95 52.62
N ILE A 453 75.81 -55.08 53.11
CA ILE A 453 74.73 -55.48 54.03
C ILE A 453 73.74 -56.43 53.34
N ARG A 454 73.38 -56.15 52.09
CA ARG A 454 72.38 -56.94 51.35
C ARG A 454 72.90 -58.34 51.00
N GLU A 455 74.18 -58.45 50.67
CA GLU A 455 74.82 -59.75 50.38
C GLU A 455 74.97 -60.63 51.64
N GLN A 456 75.11 -60.04 52.84
CA GLN A 456 75.29 -60.77 54.12
C GLN A 456 74.09 -60.66 55.08
N ALA A 457 72.90 -60.37 54.56
CA ALA A 457 71.70 -60.10 55.37
C ALA A 457 71.33 -61.24 56.35
N ALA A 458 71.68 -62.49 56.03
CA ALA A 458 71.41 -63.65 56.89
C ALA A 458 72.27 -63.70 58.18
N HIS A 459 73.42 -63.02 58.23
CA HIS A 459 74.35 -63.06 59.38
C HIS A 459 74.43 -61.74 60.16
N LEU A 460 73.42 -60.88 60.02
CA LEU A 460 73.31 -59.57 60.72
C LEU A 460 73.43 -59.67 62.25
N ALA A 461 72.91 -60.75 62.86
CA ALA A 461 72.94 -60.96 64.31
C ALA A 461 74.30 -61.45 64.84
N GLN A 462 75.18 -61.96 63.97
CA GLN A 462 76.47 -62.55 64.34
C GLN A 462 77.64 -61.59 64.11
N LEU A 463 77.44 -60.57 63.26
CA LEU A 463 78.39 -59.48 63.00
C LEU A 463 78.61 -58.56 64.22
N VAL A 464 77.66 -58.51 65.16
CA VAL A 464 77.79 -57.77 66.44
C VAL A 464 77.13 -58.55 67.58
N ALA A 465 77.90 -59.37 68.31
CA ALA A 465 77.44 -60.15 69.47
C ALA A 465 77.29 -59.29 70.75
N CYS A 466 76.40 -59.73 71.66
CA CYS A 466 76.03 -59.02 72.88
C CYS A 466 76.73 -59.63 74.12
N ASP A 467 77.22 -58.80 75.05
CA ASP A 467 78.02 -59.21 76.23
C ASP A 467 77.14 -59.41 77.50
N GLN A 468 77.65 -60.07 78.55
CA GLN A 468 76.93 -60.39 79.80
C GLN A 468 76.19 -59.19 80.45
N VAL A 469 76.82 -57.99 80.45
CA VAL A 469 76.23 -56.74 81.00
C VAL A 469 74.94 -56.30 80.31
N CYS A 470 74.66 -56.81 79.10
CA CYS A 470 73.43 -56.49 78.39
C CYS A 470 72.27 -57.43 78.75
N TYR A 471 72.54 -58.61 79.31
CA TYR A 471 71.51 -59.51 79.82
C TYR A 471 70.97 -59.00 81.16
N ASP A 472 71.86 -58.59 82.09
CA ASP A 472 71.46 -58.09 83.41
C ASP A 472 70.55 -56.85 83.34
N LYS A 473 70.92 -55.88 82.50
CA LYS A 473 70.13 -54.65 82.31
C LYS A 473 68.77 -54.90 81.65
N ALA A 474 68.61 -55.98 80.89
CA ALA A 474 67.34 -56.34 80.29
C ALA A 474 66.37 -56.94 81.33
N GLU A 475 66.90 -57.60 82.37
CA GLU A 475 66.09 -58.18 83.44
C GLU A 475 65.60 -57.11 84.44
N GLU A 476 66.46 -56.17 84.81
CA GLU A 476 66.08 -55.03 85.67
C GLU A 476 64.94 -54.20 85.07
N ALA A 477 65.03 -53.89 83.76
CA ALA A 477 63.99 -53.13 83.06
C ALA A 477 62.63 -53.87 83.02
N ARG A 478 62.63 -55.21 83.02
CA ARG A 478 61.39 -56.01 83.07
C ARG A 478 60.71 -55.90 84.43
N LYS A 479 61.48 -55.97 85.53
CA LYS A 479 60.96 -55.82 86.91
C LYS A 479 60.39 -54.41 87.15
N GLU A 480 61.03 -53.38 86.62
CA GLU A 480 60.56 -51.99 86.75
C GLU A 480 59.21 -51.76 86.02
N LEU A 481 59.03 -52.36 84.84
CA LEU A 481 57.79 -52.26 84.08
C LEU A 481 56.60 -52.91 84.79
N GLU A 482 56.83 -54.03 85.47
CA GLU A 482 55.77 -54.72 86.21
C GLU A 482 55.32 -53.95 87.46
N MET A 483 56.24 -53.29 88.16
CA MET A 483 55.92 -52.37 89.26
C MET A 483 55.08 -51.17 88.79
N LYS A 484 55.44 -50.58 87.64
CA LYS A 484 54.68 -49.45 87.05
C LYS A 484 53.24 -49.83 86.72
N ARG A 485 53.01 -51.03 86.17
CA ARG A 485 51.66 -51.53 85.87
C ARG A 485 50.77 -51.66 87.11
N LYS A 486 51.33 -52.14 88.23
CA LYS A 486 50.57 -52.29 89.48
C LYS A 486 50.13 -50.94 90.06
N VAL A 487 51.01 -49.92 89.98
CA VAL A 487 50.69 -48.55 90.44
C VAL A 487 49.59 -47.91 89.58
N GLU A 488 49.61 -48.14 88.27
CA GLU A 488 48.61 -47.59 87.34
C GLU A 488 47.20 -48.17 87.59
N GLU A 489 47.11 -49.46 87.93
CA GLU A 489 45.84 -50.12 88.22
C GLU A 489 45.17 -49.58 89.49
N GLU A 490 45.94 -49.36 90.56
CA GLU A 490 45.46 -48.79 91.83
C GLU A 490 44.93 -47.35 91.64
N LEU A 491 45.63 -46.54 90.84
CA LEU A 491 45.19 -45.17 90.53
C LEU A 491 43.83 -45.15 89.80
N ARG A 492 43.58 -46.16 88.95
CA ARG A 492 42.35 -46.26 88.17
C ARG A 492 41.13 -46.57 89.04
N LYS A 493 41.28 -47.47 90.01
CA LYS A 493 40.21 -47.81 90.97
C LYS A 493 39.81 -46.62 91.84
N LYS A 494 40.79 -45.81 92.27
CA LYS A 494 40.53 -44.61 93.07
C LYS A 494 39.69 -43.56 92.34
N LYS A 495 39.96 -43.33 91.04
CA LYS A 495 39.18 -42.39 90.21
C LYS A 495 37.72 -42.83 90.05
N GLU A 496 37.50 -44.12 89.83
CA GLU A 496 36.15 -44.68 89.65
C GLU A 496 35.31 -44.51 90.92
N GLN A 497 35.95 -44.61 92.10
CA GLN A 497 35.30 -44.38 93.38
C GLN A 497 34.94 -42.90 93.63
N GLU A 498 35.82 -41.96 93.25
CA GLU A 498 35.54 -40.51 93.32
C GLU A 498 34.37 -40.10 92.40
N GLU A 499 34.23 -40.72 91.22
CA GLU A 499 33.13 -40.43 90.29
C GLU A 499 31.76 -40.89 90.82
N LEU A 500 31.71 -42.05 91.50
CA LEU A 500 30.48 -42.55 92.14
C LEU A 500 30.04 -41.62 93.29
N ASP A 501 30.98 -41.18 94.14
CA ASP A 501 30.71 -40.26 95.24
C ASP A 501 30.21 -38.89 94.71
N ALA A 502 30.75 -38.42 93.59
CA ALA A 502 30.32 -37.18 92.93
C ALA A 502 28.91 -37.31 92.33
N PHE A 503 28.54 -38.49 91.82
CA PHE A 503 27.19 -38.75 91.31
C PHE A 503 26.15 -38.76 92.43
N GLU A 504 26.47 -39.34 93.59
CA GLU A 504 25.55 -39.39 94.74
C GLU A 504 25.24 -38.00 95.32
N ARG A 505 26.24 -37.10 95.33
CA ARG A 505 26.07 -35.70 95.77
C ARG A 505 25.13 -34.89 94.87
N LYS A 506 25.06 -35.20 93.56
CA LYS A 506 24.15 -34.51 92.62
C LYS A 506 22.69 -34.93 92.77
N MET A 507 22.40 -36.12 93.28
CA MET A 507 21.02 -36.63 93.39
C MET A 507 20.23 -36.10 94.61
N LYS A 508 20.90 -35.54 95.64
CA LYS A 508 20.27 -35.19 96.93
C LYS A 508 19.81 -33.71 97.09
N GLY A 509 19.95 -32.83 96.10
CA GLY A 509 19.69 -31.38 96.25
C GLY A 509 18.51 -30.81 95.45
N GLY A 510 17.27 -30.92 95.95
CA GLY A 510 16.10 -30.28 95.34
C GLY A 510 14.98 -29.92 96.33
N GLY A 511 14.87 -28.64 96.72
CA GLY A 511 13.75 -28.13 97.54
C GLY A 511 13.82 -26.66 97.99
N LYS A 512 13.24 -25.75 97.19
CA LYS A 512 12.48 -24.48 97.50
C LYS A 512 12.99 -23.59 98.67
N LYS A 513 13.28 -22.28 98.54
CA LYS A 513 12.48 -21.16 97.94
C LYS A 513 13.28 -19.82 97.96
N ARG A 514 13.05 -19.01 96.90
CA ARG A 514 13.01 -17.51 96.80
C ARG A 514 14.30 -16.65 96.69
N LYS A 515 14.46 -16.11 95.47
CA LYS A 515 14.87 -14.74 95.04
C LYS A 515 16.04 -14.04 95.78
N HIS A 516 17.18 -13.92 95.09
CA HIS A 516 17.76 -12.60 94.79
C HIS A 516 18.48 -12.66 93.43
N ARG A 517 18.17 -11.67 92.59
CA ARG A 517 18.83 -11.30 91.33
C ARG A 517 20.00 -10.40 91.72
N VAL A 518 21.07 -10.38 90.91
CA VAL A 518 22.26 -9.53 91.00
C VAL A 518 23.45 -10.26 91.63
N GLU A 519 24.32 -10.81 90.77
CA GLU A 519 25.80 -10.84 90.82
C GLU A 519 26.33 -11.89 89.84
N GLU A 520 26.03 -11.70 88.54
CA GLU A 520 26.64 -12.48 87.43
C GLU A 520 27.32 -11.47 86.49
N SER A 521 28.23 -10.67 87.07
CA SER A 521 29.01 -9.68 86.33
C SER A 521 30.38 -9.40 86.98
N ALA A 522 30.86 -10.29 87.86
CA ALA A 522 32.14 -10.13 88.57
C ALA A 522 33.17 -11.23 88.28
N GLU A 523 32.76 -12.40 87.77
CA GLU A 523 33.68 -13.53 87.49
C GLU A 523 34.27 -13.47 86.07
N ASP A 524 33.58 -12.83 85.12
CA ASP A 524 34.07 -12.67 83.73
C ASP A 524 35.21 -11.63 83.60
N GLU A 525 35.34 -10.68 84.54
CA GLU A 525 36.48 -9.74 84.55
C GLU A 525 37.77 -10.40 85.05
N GLU A 526 37.72 -11.28 86.05
CA GLU A 526 38.94 -11.90 86.60
C GLU A 526 39.59 -12.89 85.61
N GLN A 527 38.77 -13.59 84.82
CA GLN A 527 39.24 -14.51 83.79
C GLN A 527 39.87 -13.76 82.61
N TRP A 528 39.32 -12.60 82.22
CA TRP A 528 39.90 -11.72 81.19
C TRP A 528 41.26 -11.14 81.62
N TRP A 529 41.37 -10.65 82.87
CA TRP A 529 42.63 -10.11 83.42
C TRP A 529 43.74 -11.17 83.57
N ARG A 530 43.41 -12.45 83.85
CA ARG A 530 44.42 -13.54 83.87
C ARG A 530 44.99 -13.82 82.49
N THR A 531 44.17 -13.84 81.44
CA THR A 531 44.64 -14.02 80.06
C THR A 531 45.51 -12.86 79.58
N GLN A 532 45.16 -11.62 79.93
CA GLN A 532 45.97 -10.44 79.57
C GLN A 532 47.31 -10.38 80.33
N ARG A 533 47.34 -10.81 81.61
CA ARG A 533 48.62 -10.97 82.35
C ARG A 533 49.53 -12.04 81.75
N GLY A 534 48.99 -13.16 81.28
CA GLY A 534 49.78 -14.21 80.61
C GLY A 534 50.45 -13.72 79.32
N LEU A 535 49.75 -12.92 78.52
CA LEU A 535 50.27 -12.34 77.28
C LEU A 535 51.34 -11.26 77.51
N LEU A 536 51.18 -10.42 78.54
CA LEU A 536 52.20 -9.41 78.90
C LEU A 536 53.49 -10.03 79.46
N VAL A 537 53.39 -11.11 80.26
CA VAL A 537 54.56 -11.85 80.76
C VAL A 537 55.29 -12.57 79.61
N ALA A 538 54.56 -13.15 78.66
CA ALA A 538 55.15 -13.77 77.47
C ALA A 538 55.84 -12.73 76.55
N GLY A 539 55.25 -11.54 76.39
CA GLY A 539 55.82 -10.44 75.62
C GLY A 539 57.12 -9.88 76.22
N LEU A 540 57.17 -9.71 77.55
CA LEU A 540 58.39 -9.28 78.25
C LEU A 540 59.49 -10.36 78.24
N ALA A 541 59.13 -11.64 78.31
CA ALA A 541 60.11 -12.73 78.15
C ALA A 541 60.72 -12.78 76.74
N ALA A 542 59.93 -12.52 75.69
CA ALA A 542 60.43 -12.46 74.31
C ALA A 542 61.35 -11.25 74.06
N ALA A 543 61.09 -10.10 74.69
CA ALA A 543 61.95 -8.92 74.61
C ALA A 543 63.30 -9.11 75.33
N CYS A 544 63.32 -9.81 76.48
CA CYS A 544 64.56 -10.13 77.20
C CYS A 544 65.45 -11.13 76.44
N VAL A 545 64.86 -12.08 75.70
CA VAL A 545 65.61 -13.01 74.84
C VAL A 545 66.17 -12.30 73.58
N GLY A 546 65.45 -11.32 73.04
CA GLY A 546 65.91 -10.51 71.89
C GLY A 546 67.08 -9.58 72.20
N VAL A 547 67.13 -8.98 73.40
CA VAL A 547 68.24 -8.10 73.81
C VAL A 547 69.48 -8.91 74.27
N GLY A 548 69.29 -10.14 74.77
CA GLY A 548 70.40 -11.04 75.12
C GLY A 548 71.19 -11.59 73.92
N LEU A 549 70.58 -11.68 72.73
CA LEU A 549 71.24 -12.16 71.51
C LEU A 549 71.95 -11.05 70.71
N ALA A 550 71.66 -9.77 70.99
CA ALA A 550 72.35 -8.64 70.36
C ALA A 550 73.67 -8.24 71.05
N SER A 551 73.88 -8.65 72.30
CA SER A 551 75.11 -8.36 73.07
C SER A 551 76.18 -9.46 72.99
N PHE A 552 75.96 -10.52 72.19
CA PHE A 552 76.91 -11.62 72.00
C PHE A 552 77.63 -11.60 70.63
N PHE A 553 77.47 -10.52 69.84
CA PHE A 553 78.09 -10.36 68.52
C PHE A 553 78.92 -9.08 68.36
N VAL A 554 79.28 -8.42 69.46
CA VAL A 554 80.30 -7.36 69.49
C VAL A 554 81.24 -7.61 70.68
N PHE A 555 82.12 -8.60 70.51
CA PHE A 555 83.49 -8.63 71.03
C PHE A 555 84.31 -9.63 70.21
#